data_AF-A0A7Y2C1P2-F1
#
_entry.id   AF-A0A7Y2C1P2-F1
#
_cell.length_a   1.000
_cell.length_b   1.000
_cell.length_c   1.000
_cell.angle_alpha   90.00
_cell.angle_beta   90.00
_cell.angle_gamma   90.00
#
_symmetry.space_group_name_H-M   'P 1'
#
loop_
_entity.id
_entity.type
_entity.pdbx_description
1 polymer ?
#
loop_
_entity_poly.entity_id
_entity_poly.type
_entity_poly.pdbx_seq_one_letter_code
_entity_poly.pdbx_strand_id
1 'polypeptide(L)'
;MKQITGIRFLQSISCVMLFSLLSFAQLIAQEKFIYPDIDQAFLKIWLGANNVKSSELSIYMDEAGHVWKRRKKDVVNADIEHFDLNLLTVDLDQLLQLMENQLNKGNINQVKSYAYHFMWEFRSIRQCSFIETYPLDLLWDAHDLYQEINYTIDDPMFGLREWSDFENLVNDFMCAFENYDLMHINQITEWYPGIDVKQHKSSKDKVSECLYNLLLSFESGFQPDYKLPCDELGFALESLFQSYADAKVSHPILPKGKM
;
A
#
# COMPACT_ATOMS: atom_id res chain seq x y z
N MET A 1 53.07 -2.50 41.23
CA MET A 1 52.99 -3.24 39.94
C MET A 1 51.69 -4.07 39.79
N LYS A 2 50.54 -3.62 40.33
CA LYS A 2 49.25 -4.35 40.28
C LYS A 2 48.06 -3.55 39.68
N GLN A 3 48.25 -2.30 39.26
CA GLN A 3 47.17 -1.44 38.73
C GLN A 3 47.02 -1.46 37.20
N ILE A 4 48.01 -1.98 36.45
CA ILE A 4 48.04 -1.87 34.98
C ILE A 4 47.16 -2.94 34.30
N THR A 5 46.87 -4.05 34.98
CA THR A 5 46.05 -5.15 34.45
C THR A 5 44.54 -4.87 34.46
N GLY A 6 44.04 -4.08 35.42
CA GLY A 6 42.61 -3.73 35.49
C GLY A 6 42.17 -2.77 34.39
N ILE A 7 43.02 -1.82 34.02
CA ILE A 7 42.72 -0.80 32.99
C ILE A 7 42.62 -1.43 31.59
N ARG A 8 43.52 -2.37 31.27
CA ARG A 8 43.49 -3.09 29.99
C ARG A 8 42.25 -3.99 29.88
N PHE A 9 41.82 -4.62 30.96
CA PHE A 9 40.62 -5.47 30.97
C PHE A 9 39.32 -4.65 30.77
N LEU A 10 39.22 -3.48 31.41
CA LEU A 10 38.09 -2.55 31.23
C LEU A 10 38.04 -1.95 29.81
N GLN A 11 39.19 -1.64 29.21
CA GLN A 11 39.26 -1.17 27.82
C GLN A 11 38.80 -2.25 26.83
N SER A 12 39.19 -3.52 27.03
CA SER A 12 38.74 -4.63 26.18
C SER A 12 37.23 -4.84 26.23
N ILE A 13 36.62 -4.79 27.42
CA ILE A 13 35.17 -4.95 27.59
C ILE A 13 34.43 -3.77 26.94
N SER A 14 34.92 -2.55 27.12
CA SER A 14 34.31 -1.37 26.53
C SER A 14 34.38 -1.38 24.99
N CYS A 15 35.48 -1.86 24.40
CA CYS A 15 35.61 -2.02 22.96
C CYS A 15 34.69 -3.11 22.41
N VAL A 16 34.54 -4.26 23.10
CA VAL A 16 33.64 -5.34 22.67
C VAL A 16 32.17 -4.90 22.75
N MET A 17 31.78 -4.16 23.79
CA MET A 17 30.44 -3.57 23.92
C MET A 17 30.16 -2.50 22.86
N LEU A 18 31.15 -1.66 22.52
CA LEU A 18 31.02 -0.68 21.43
C LEU A 18 30.90 -1.36 20.06
N PHE A 19 31.68 -2.40 19.81
CA PHE A 19 31.60 -3.16 18.57
C PHE A 19 30.26 -3.91 18.46
N SER A 20 29.79 -4.55 19.52
CA SER A 20 28.48 -5.22 19.49
C SER A 20 27.32 -4.25 19.33
N LEU A 21 27.38 -3.06 19.96
CA LEU A 21 26.38 -2.00 19.76
C LEU A 21 26.42 -1.42 18.33
N LEU A 22 27.61 -1.24 17.74
CA LEU A 22 27.77 -0.79 16.36
C LEU A 22 27.26 -1.83 15.35
N SER A 23 27.53 -3.12 15.57
CA SER A 23 27.00 -4.20 14.75
C SER A 23 25.48 -4.32 14.87
N PHE A 24 24.92 -4.12 16.08
CA PHE A 24 23.47 -4.09 16.28
C PHE A 24 22.82 -2.87 15.62
N ALA A 25 23.46 -1.70 15.68
CA ALA A 25 22.98 -0.48 15.03
C ALA A 25 23.00 -0.60 13.49
N GLN A 26 23.99 -1.29 12.92
CA GLN A 26 24.01 -1.60 11.49
C GLN A 26 22.92 -2.61 11.09
N LEU A 27 22.60 -3.57 11.95
CA LEU A 27 21.48 -4.50 11.73
C LEU A 27 20.11 -3.79 11.76
N ILE A 28 19.98 -2.71 12.53
CA ILE A 28 18.73 -1.95 12.70
C ILE A 28 18.55 -0.89 11.60
N ALA A 29 19.61 -0.48 10.90
CA ALA A 29 19.60 0.61 9.93
C ALA A 29 19.45 0.15 8.47
N GLN A 30 18.77 -0.97 8.21
CA GLN A 30 18.38 -1.31 6.84
C GLN A 30 17.30 -0.31 6.38
N GLU A 31 17.58 0.42 5.30
CA GLU A 31 16.63 1.33 4.70
C GLU A 31 15.45 0.52 4.16
N LYS A 32 14.25 0.73 4.72
CA LYS A 32 13.04 0.00 4.32
C LYS A 32 12.65 0.39 2.89
N PHE A 33 12.21 -0.58 2.10
CA PHE A 33 11.72 -0.37 0.72
C PHE A 33 10.37 0.36 0.71
N ILE A 34 10.38 1.68 0.93
CA ILE A 34 9.17 2.49 1.12
C ILE A 34 9.26 3.75 0.24
N TYR A 35 8.29 3.93 -0.67
CA TYR A 35 8.28 5.04 -1.62
C TYR A 35 6.90 5.68 -1.74
N PRO A 36 6.44 6.43 -0.71
CA PRO A 36 5.08 6.95 -0.66
C PRO A 36 4.76 7.92 -1.81
N ASP A 37 5.76 8.61 -2.36
CA ASP A 37 5.58 9.48 -3.51
C ASP A 37 5.28 8.71 -4.81
N ILE A 38 5.89 7.53 -4.99
CA ILE A 38 5.53 6.60 -6.06
C ILE A 38 4.10 6.10 -5.83
N ASP A 39 3.81 5.58 -4.63
CA ASP A 39 2.49 5.05 -4.29
C ASP A 39 1.39 6.08 -4.58
N GLN A 40 1.57 7.33 -4.15
CA GLN A 40 0.64 8.44 -4.42
C GLN A 40 0.45 8.75 -5.90
N ALA A 41 1.53 8.78 -6.67
CA ALA A 41 1.46 9.14 -8.08
C ALA A 41 0.66 8.12 -8.89
N PHE A 42 0.88 6.82 -8.62
CA PHE A 42 0.13 5.76 -9.29
C PHE A 42 -1.28 5.58 -8.74
N LEU A 43 -1.50 5.87 -7.46
CA LEU A 43 -2.84 5.86 -6.87
C LEU A 43 -3.75 6.93 -7.51
N LYS A 44 -3.21 8.12 -7.85
CA LYS A 44 -3.95 9.15 -8.59
C LYS A 44 -4.37 8.68 -9.98
N ILE A 45 -3.51 7.94 -10.69
CA ILE A 45 -3.87 7.36 -11.98
C ILE A 45 -5.00 6.33 -11.80
N TRP A 46 -4.86 5.44 -10.80
CA TRP A 46 -5.84 4.40 -10.52
C TRP A 46 -7.22 4.95 -10.13
N LEU A 47 -7.27 5.93 -9.22
CA LEU A 47 -8.51 6.63 -8.82
C LEU A 47 -9.07 7.49 -9.95
N GLY A 48 -8.18 8.18 -10.69
CA GLY A 48 -8.56 9.07 -11.78
C GLY A 48 -9.22 8.33 -12.95
N ALA A 49 -8.83 7.08 -13.21
CA ALA A 49 -9.39 6.27 -14.29
C ALA A 49 -10.92 6.13 -14.24
N ASN A 50 -11.53 6.21 -13.06
CA ASN A 50 -12.99 6.16 -12.89
C ASN A 50 -13.66 7.54 -12.93
N ASN A 51 -12.91 8.61 -12.67
CA ASN A 51 -13.48 9.86 -12.16
C ASN A 51 -13.11 11.10 -12.99
N VAL A 52 -12.07 11.04 -13.81
CA VAL A 52 -11.56 12.19 -14.56
C VAL A 52 -11.58 11.99 -16.07
N LYS A 53 -11.46 13.09 -16.81
CA LYS A 53 -11.34 13.05 -18.28
C LYS A 53 -9.96 12.52 -18.66
N SER A 54 -9.87 11.87 -19.83
CA SER A 54 -8.60 11.35 -20.38
C SER A 54 -7.48 12.40 -20.44
N SER A 55 -7.81 13.67 -20.69
CA SER A 55 -6.82 14.77 -20.68
C SER A 55 -6.22 15.04 -19.30
N GLU A 56 -6.99 14.87 -18.23
CA GLU A 56 -6.50 15.02 -16.85
C GLU A 56 -5.73 13.78 -16.41
N LEU A 57 -6.17 12.60 -16.83
CA LEU A 57 -5.44 11.35 -16.60
C LEU A 57 -4.04 11.37 -17.23
N SER A 58 -3.89 12.00 -18.40
CA SER A 58 -2.58 12.24 -19.03
C SER A 58 -1.63 13.04 -18.15
N ILE A 59 -2.15 14.04 -17.41
CA ILE A 59 -1.33 14.86 -16.49
C ILE A 59 -0.83 13.98 -15.33
N TYR A 60 -1.70 13.16 -14.74
CA TYR A 60 -1.30 12.23 -13.68
C TYR A 60 -0.24 11.23 -14.15
N MET A 61 -0.35 10.77 -15.41
CA MET A 61 0.66 9.88 -16.00
C MET A 61 2.02 10.57 -16.20
N ASP A 62 2.03 11.81 -16.71
CA ASP A 62 3.26 12.59 -16.85
C ASP A 62 3.92 12.84 -15.49
N GLU A 63 3.13 13.20 -14.47
CA GLU A 63 3.60 13.37 -13.09
C GLU A 63 4.20 12.08 -12.52
N ALA A 64 3.52 10.94 -12.69
CA ALA A 64 4.01 9.64 -12.23
C ALA A 64 5.29 9.22 -12.95
N GLY A 65 5.39 9.46 -14.26
CA GLY A 65 6.62 9.23 -15.02
C GLY A 65 7.80 10.06 -14.50
N HIS A 66 7.56 11.31 -14.10
CA HIS A 66 8.58 12.16 -13.47
C HIS A 66 8.99 11.68 -12.07
N VAL A 67 8.04 11.24 -11.23
CA VAL A 67 8.32 10.66 -9.92
C VAL A 67 9.14 9.38 -10.07
N TRP A 68 8.70 8.48 -10.95
CA TRP A 68 9.40 7.23 -11.26
C TRP A 68 10.83 7.49 -11.72
N LYS A 69 11.03 8.36 -12.71
CA LYS A 69 12.37 8.71 -13.22
C LYS A 69 13.30 9.25 -12.13
N ARG A 70 12.76 10.01 -11.16
CA ARG A 70 13.53 10.53 -10.03
C ARG A 70 13.96 9.43 -9.06
N ARG A 71 13.05 8.50 -8.75
CA ARG A 71 13.26 7.43 -7.75
C ARG A 71 13.90 6.17 -8.29
N LYS A 72 13.90 5.98 -9.61
CA LYS A 72 14.43 4.77 -10.26
C LYS A 72 15.85 4.42 -9.78
N LYS A 73 16.71 5.43 -9.61
CA LYS A 73 18.07 5.20 -9.10
C LYS A 73 18.07 4.74 -7.63
N ASP A 74 17.21 5.31 -6.79
CA ASP A 74 17.09 4.91 -5.38
C ASP A 74 16.60 3.45 -5.30
N VAL A 75 15.60 3.10 -6.12
CA VAL A 75 15.04 1.74 -6.23
C VAL A 75 16.11 0.73 -6.66
N VAL A 76 16.86 0.99 -7.73
CA VAL A 76 17.93 0.08 -8.20
C VAL A 76 19.02 -0.14 -7.14
N ASN A 77 19.30 0.87 -6.33
CA ASN A 77 20.35 0.81 -5.30
C ASN A 77 19.83 0.30 -3.95
N ALA A 78 18.54 -0.01 -3.82
CA ALA A 78 18.01 -0.55 -2.58
C ALA A 78 18.59 -1.96 -2.35
N ASP A 79 19.04 -2.22 -1.12
CA ASP A 79 19.64 -3.49 -0.74
C ASP A 79 18.55 -4.47 -0.28
N ILE A 80 17.88 -5.09 -1.24
CA ILE A 80 16.83 -6.08 -1.02
C ILE A 80 17.33 -7.45 -1.46
N GLU A 81 17.47 -8.35 -0.48
CA GLU A 81 17.96 -9.70 -0.72
C GLU A 81 17.03 -10.47 -1.67
N HIS A 82 17.61 -11.24 -2.58
CA HIS A 82 16.90 -12.11 -3.54
C HIS A 82 16.04 -11.42 -4.61
N PHE A 83 16.08 -10.08 -4.73
CA PHE A 83 15.39 -9.34 -5.80
C PHE A 83 16.36 -8.76 -6.83
N ASP A 84 16.10 -9.01 -8.11
CA ASP A 84 16.77 -8.29 -9.20
C ASP A 84 16.02 -6.98 -9.49
N LEU A 85 16.42 -5.94 -8.78
CA LEU A 85 15.80 -4.62 -8.92
C LEU A 85 16.11 -3.97 -10.27
N ASN A 86 17.16 -4.38 -10.99
CA ASN A 86 17.40 -3.88 -12.35
C ASN A 86 16.32 -4.41 -13.29
N LEU A 87 16.04 -5.71 -13.24
CA LEU A 87 14.99 -6.33 -14.04
C LEU A 87 13.62 -5.71 -13.73
N LEU A 88 13.28 -5.59 -12.44
CA LEU A 88 12.06 -4.90 -12.00
C LEU A 88 11.92 -3.52 -12.65
N THR A 89 12.98 -2.70 -12.61
CA THR A 89 12.88 -1.35 -13.16
C THR A 89 12.73 -1.29 -14.67
N VAL A 90 13.15 -2.32 -15.40
CA VAL A 90 12.90 -2.48 -16.84
C VAL A 90 11.43 -2.83 -17.08
N ASP A 91 10.87 -3.73 -16.28
CA ASP A 91 9.45 -4.12 -16.39
C ASP A 91 8.52 -2.94 -16.05
N LEU A 92 8.87 -2.16 -15.02
CA LEU A 92 8.13 -0.95 -14.64
C LEU A 92 8.20 0.16 -15.71
N ASP A 93 9.35 0.34 -16.37
CA ASP A 93 9.45 1.23 -17.53
C ASP A 93 8.53 0.79 -18.68
N GLN A 94 8.46 -0.53 -18.92
CA GLN A 94 7.59 -1.09 -19.95
C GLN A 94 6.11 -0.90 -19.59
N LEU A 95 5.73 -1.07 -18.32
CA LEU A 95 4.36 -0.81 -17.84
C LEU A 95 3.94 0.64 -18.07
N LEU A 96 4.83 1.61 -17.84
CA LEU A 96 4.57 3.02 -18.15
C LEU A 96 4.30 3.26 -19.64
N GLN A 97 5.13 2.69 -20.52
CA GLN A 97 4.91 2.78 -21.97
C GLN A 97 3.60 2.10 -22.40
N LEU A 98 3.26 0.97 -21.78
CA LEU A 98 1.99 0.28 -22.03
C LEU A 98 0.80 1.12 -21.59
N MET A 99 0.87 1.76 -20.42
CA MET A 99 -0.14 2.72 -19.96
C MET A 99 -0.35 3.85 -20.97
N GLU A 100 0.73 4.50 -21.43
CA GLU A 100 0.65 5.61 -22.40
C GLU A 100 -0.03 5.16 -23.71
N ASN A 101 0.35 3.98 -24.20
CA ASN A 101 -0.25 3.40 -25.39
C ASN A 101 -1.74 3.09 -25.23
N GLN A 102 -2.18 2.62 -24.05
CA GLN A 102 -3.59 2.35 -23.79
C GLN A 102 -4.40 3.62 -23.61
N LEU A 103 -3.83 4.64 -22.96
CA LEU A 103 -4.47 5.96 -22.84
C LEU A 103 -4.71 6.56 -24.23
N ASN A 104 -3.73 6.51 -25.11
CA ASN A 104 -3.84 6.99 -26.50
C ASN A 104 -4.90 6.22 -27.32
N LYS A 105 -5.17 4.96 -26.97
CA LYS A 105 -6.23 4.13 -27.55
C LYS A 105 -7.60 4.33 -26.88
N GLY A 106 -7.68 5.14 -25.82
CA GLY A 106 -8.90 5.34 -25.04
C GLY A 106 -9.27 4.17 -24.13
N ASN A 107 -8.37 3.22 -23.89
CA ASN A 107 -8.62 2.05 -23.04
C ASN A 107 -8.28 2.34 -21.57
N ILE A 108 -9.14 3.12 -20.93
CA ILE A 108 -8.94 3.63 -19.56
C ILE A 108 -8.90 2.51 -18.52
N ASN A 109 -9.71 1.45 -18.69
CA ASN A 109 -9.69 0.30 -17.78
C ASN A 109 -8.32 -0.38 -17.76
N GLN A 110 -7.67 -0.51 -18.92
CA GLN A 110 -6.34 -1.10 -18.99
C GLN A 110 -5.28 -0.20 -18.35
N VAL A 111 -5.41 1.13 -18.47
CA VAL A 111 -4.55 2.08 -17.75
C VAL A 111 -4.69 1.89 -16.24
N LYS A 112 -5.93 1.76 -15.74
CA LYS A 112 -6.22 1.47 -14.33
C LYS A 112 -5.53 0.18 -13.88
N SER A 113 -5.68 -0.91 -14.64
CA SER A 113 -5.07 -2.20 -14.33
C SER A 113 -3.54 -2.13 -14.28
N TYR A 114 -2.91 -1.43 -15.22
CA TYR A 114 -1.45 -1.27 -15.21
C TYR A 114 -0.94 -0.38 -14.08
N ALA A 115 -1.68 0.67 -13.70
CA ALA A 115 -1.34 1.48 -12.52
C ALA A 115 -1.40 0.64 -11.23
N TYR A 116 -2.42 -0.21 -11.10
CA TYR A 116 -2.51 -1.18 -10.01
C TYR A 116 -1.34 -2.17 -10.03
N HIS A 117 -1.00 -2.75 -11.19
CA HIS A 117 0.16 -3.66 -11.29
C HIS A 117 1.48 -2.99 -10.92
N PHE A 118 1.68 -1.72 -11.28
CA PHE A 118 2.85 -0.97 -10.87
C PHE A 118 2.97 -0.91 -9.33
N MET A 119 1.89 -0.57 -8.64
CA MET A 119 1.86 -0.53 -7.17
C MET A 119 2.00 -1.93 -6.54
N TRP A 120 1.43 -2.96 -7.19
CA TRP A 120 1.51 -4.34 -6.75
C TRP A 120 2.96 -4.87 -6.67
N GLU A 121 3.82 -4.51 -7.63
CA GLU A 121 5.23 -4.89 -7.59
C GLU A 121 5.94 -4.33 -6.34
N PHE A 122 5.66 -3.08 -5.98
CA PHE A 122 6.22 -2.46 -4.77
C PHE A 122 5.69 -3.13 -3.50
N ARG A 123 4.38 -3.42 -3.44
CA ARG A 123 3.77 -4.17 -2.34
C ARG A 123 4.38 -5.56 -2.20
N SER A 124 4.58 -6.27 -3.30
CA SER A 124 5.18 -7.61 -3.31
C SER A 124 6.59 -7.61 -2.71
N ILE A 125 7.41 -6.62 -3.08
CA ILE A 125 8.76 -6.46 -2.51
C ILE A 125 8.69 -6.15 -1.02
N ARG A 126 7.79 -5.26 -0.59
CA ARG A 126 7.58 -4.94 0.83
C ARG A 126 7.17 -6.17 1.64
N GLN A 127 6.25 -6.97 1.13
CA GLN A 127 5.81 -8.23 1.75
C GLN A 127 6.96 -9.23 1.87
N CYS A 128 7.74 -9.44 0.80
CA CYS A 128 8.90 -10.33 0.84
C CYS A 128 10.04 -9.79 1.72
N SER A 129 10.04 -8.49 2.00
CA SER A 129 10.95 -7.83 2.95
C SER A 129 10.38 -7.77 4.38
N PHE A 130 9.29 -8.48 4.67
CA PHE A 130 8.62 -8.53 5.97
C PHE A 130 8.15 -7.16 6.50
N ILE A 131 7.79 -6.25 5.60
CA ILE A 131 7.17 -4.97 5.93
C ILE A 131 5.65 -5.17 6.01
N GLU A 132 5.20 -5.77 7.11
CA GLU A 132 3.79 -6.17 7.30
C GLU A 132 2.86 -5.05 7.79
N THR A 133 3.42 -3.91 8.21
CA THR A 133 2.67 -2.82 8.86
C THR A 133 2.54 -1.57 7.99
N TYR A 134 2.77 -1.70 6.68
CA TYR A 134 2.63 -0.57 5.77
C TYR A 134 1.15 -0.28 5.51
N PRO A 135 0.65 0.92 5.83
CA PRO A 135 -0.79 1.18 5.90
C PRO A 135 -1.51 1.05 4.55
N LEU A 136 -0.86 1.44 3.46
CA LEU A 136 -1.48 1.32 2.13
C LEU A 136 -1.57 -0.14 1.66
N ASP A 137 -0.61 -0.99 2.04
CA ASP A 137 -0.65 -2.41 1.67
C ASP A 137 -1.78 -3.13 2.41
N LEU A 138 -1.98 -2.84 3.70
CA LEU A 138 -3.10 -3.37 4.48
C LEU A 138 -4.46 -2.91 3.92
N LEU A 139 -4.54 -1.67 3.42
CA LEU A 139 -5.75 -1.19 2.75
C LEU A 139 -5.98 -1.92 1.40
N TRP A 140 -4.91 -2.20 0.66
CA TRP A 140 -5.01 -3.00 -0.56
C TRP A 140 -5.45 -4.44 -0.30
N ASP A 141 -4.99 -5.08 0.79
CA ASP A 141 -5.46 -6.41 1.20
C ASP A 141 -6.99 -6.43 1.33
N ALA A 142 -7.56 -5.45 2.05
CA ALA A 142 -9.01 -5.31 2.19
C ALA A 142 -9.69 -5.00 0.84
N HIS A 143 -9.11 -4.12 0.03
CA HIS A 143 -9.68 -3.78 -1.27
C HIS A 143 -9.73 -4.99 -2.23
N ASP A 144 -8.68 -5.80 -2.29
CA ASP A 144 -8.62 -6.96 -3.19
C ASP A 144 -9.72 -7.98 -2.84
N LEU A 145 -9.93 -8.22 -1.53
CA LEU A 145 -11.02 -9.06 -1.04
C LEU A 145 -12.39 -8.44 -1.37
N TYR A 146 -12.55 -7.13 -1.25
CA TYR A 146 -13.77 -6.44 -1.68
C TYR A 146 -14.05 -6.62 -3.18
N GLN A 147 -13.03 -6.57 -4.04
CA GLN A 147 -13.22 -6.81 -5.48
C GLN A 147 -13.71 -8.23 -5.76
N GLU A 148 -13.20 -9.23 -5.03
CA GLU A 148 -13.72 -10.60 -5.11
C GLU A 148 -15.17 -10.70 -4.62
N ILE A 149 -15.52 -10.00 -3.53
CA ILE A 149 -16.89 -9.93 -3.01
C ILE A 149 -17.79 -9.33 -4.09
N ASN A 150 -17.42 -8.18 -4.64
CA ASN A 150 -18.20 -7.49 -5.66
C ASN A 150 -18.39 -8.37 -6.91
N TYR A 151 -17.32 -9.04 -7.38
CA TYR A 151 -17.41 -9.98 -8.50
C TYR A 151 -18.34 -11.16 -8.22
N THR A 152 -18.30 -11.71 -6.99
CA THR A 152 -19.14 -12.87 -6.60
C THR A 152 -20.62 -12.47 -6.52
N ILE A 153 -20.89 -11.25 -6.08
CA ILE A 153 -22.24 -10.69 -5.96
C ILE A 153 -22.87 -10.44 -7.33
N ASP A 154 -22.08 -9.94 -8.27
CA ASP A 154 -22.49 -9.68 -9.64
C ASP A 154 -22.51 -10.96 -10.51
N ASP A 155 -22.19 -12.15 -9.96
CA ASP A 155 -22.34 -13.45 -10.63
C ASP A 155 -23.80 -13.93 -10.52
N PRO A 156 -24.61 -13.81 -11.60
CA PRO A 156 -26.04 -14.10 -11.57
C PRO A 156 -26.37 -15.57 -11.33
N MET A 157 -25.37 -16.47 -11.30
CA MET A 157 -25.60 -17.89 -11.02
C MET A 157 -25.15 -18.34 -9.64
N PHE A 158 -24.43 -17.52 -8.84
CA PHE A 158 -23.60 -18.06 -7.73
C PHE A 158 -22.88 -19.35 -8.17
N GLY A 159 -22.53 -19.41 -9.47
CA GLY A 159 -22.28 -20.68 -10.16
C GLY A 159 -20.89 -21.23 -9.88
N LEU A 160 -20.05 -20.42 -9.24
CA LEU A 160 -18.64 -20.68 -9.00
C LEU A 160 -18.28 -20.78 -7.50
N ARG A 161 -19.13 -20.33 -6.58
CA ARG A 161 -18.85 -20.33 -5.13
C ARG A 161 -20.09 -20.71 -4.32
N GLU A 162 -19.93 -21.62 -3.38
CA GLU A 162 -21.00 -21.96 -2.43
C GLU A 162 -21.26 -20.77 -1.49
N TRP A 163 -22.44 -20.69 -0.89
CA TRP A 163 -22.78 -19.61 0.06
C TRP A 163 -21.75 -19.49 1.19
N SER A 164 -21.25 -20.61 1.70
CA SER A 164 -20.19 -20.65 2.72
C SER A 164 -18.86 -20.07 2.22
N ASP A 165 -18.51 -20.23 0.94
CA ASP A 165 -17.28 -19.66 0.38
C ASP A 165 -17.38 -18.15 0.29
N PHE A 166 -18.59 -17.63 0.00
CA PHE A 166 -18.86 -16.21 0.00
C PHE A 166 -18.87 -15.61 1.42
N GLU A 167 -19.47 -16.30 2.40
CA GLU A 167 -19.37 -15.90 3.81
C GLU A 167 -17.92 -15.87 4.30
N ASN A 168 -17.11 -16.87 3.93
CA ASN A 168 -15.68 -16.89 4.24
C ASN A 168 -14.97 -15.68 3.63
N LEU A 169 -15.27 -15.34 2.37
CA LEU A 169 -14.68 -14.19 1.71
C LEU A 169 -15.03 -12.86 2.40
N VAL A 170 -16.27 -12.72 2.89
CA VAL A 170 -16.67 -11.57 3.73
C VAL A 170 -15.88 -11.55 5.03
N ASN A 171 -15.75 -12.69 5.72
CA ASN A 171 -14.98 -12.78 6.96
C ASN A 171 -13.50 -12.44 6.75
N ASP A 172 -12.91 -12.88 5.63
CA ASP A 172 -11.54 -12.53 5.24
C ASP A 172 -11.41 -11.02 5.03
N PHE A 173 -12.36 -10.40 4.32
CA PHE A 173 -12.42 -8.94 4.16
C PHE A 173 -12.48 -8.23 5.51
N MET A 174 -13.33 -8.70 6.42
CA MET A 174 -13.44 -8.13 7.77
C MET A 174 -12.12 -8.18 8.52
N CYS A 175 -11.42 -9.32 8.48
CA CYS A 175 -10.12 -9.49 9.12
C CYS A 175 -9.06 -8.56 8.51
N ALA A 176 -9.01 -8.47 7.17
CA ALA A 176 -8.08 -7.58 6.49
C ALA A 176 -8.35 -6.10 6.82
N PHE A 177 -9.62 -5.69 6.80
CA PHE A 177 -9.99 -4.32 7.14
C PHE A 177 -9.77 -4.02 8.63
N GLU A 178 -10.02 -4.96 9.55
CA GLU A 178 -9.73 -4.79 10.97
C GLU A 178 -8.24 -4.59 11.24
N ASN A 179 -7.35 -5.32 10.55
CA ASN A 179 -5.90 -5.11 10.65
C ASN A 179 -5.50 -3.67 10.28
N TYR A 180 -6.13 -3.11 9.26
CA TYR A 180 -5.96 -1.70 8.88
C TYR A 180 -6.65 -0.74 9.86
N ASP A 181 -7.85 -1.07 10.33
CA ASP A 181 -8.64 -0.22 11.22
C ASP A 181 -7.99 -0.05 12.61
N LEU A 182 -7.34 -1.09 13.11
CA LEU A 182 -6.62 -1.06 14.37
C LEU A 182 -5.34 -0.22 14.33
N MET A 183 -4.86 0.18 13.14
CA MET A 183 -3.69 1.04 13.03
C MET A 183 -3.94 2.39 13.70
N HIS A 184 -3.05 2.75 14.64
CA HIS A 184 -3.09 4.05 15.26
C HIS A 184 -2.65 5.12 14.25
N ILE A 185 -3.31 6.28 14.26
CA ILE A 185 -3.02 7.35 13.28
C ILE A 185 -1.54 7.74 13.24
N ASN A 186 -0.84 7.70 14.37
CA ASN A 186 0.60 7.98 14.45
C ASN A 186 1.44 7.07 13.52
N GLN A 187 1.07 5.80 13.39
CA GLN A 187 1.75 4.84 12.51
C GLN A 187 1.49 5.19 11.04
N ILE A 188 0.29 5.63 10.71
CA ILE A 188 -0.04 6.07 9.35
C ILE A 188 0.73 7.35 9.01
N THR A 189 0.78 8.31 9.93
CA THR A 189 1.50 9.58 9.73
C THR A 189 3.02 9.44 9.71
N GLU A 190 3.59 8.31 10.15
CA GLU A 190 5.01 8.00 9.98
C GLU A 190 5.38 7.95 8.49
N TRP A 191 4.50 7.36 7.68
CA TRP A 191 4.68 7.19 6.24
C TRP A 191 3.99 8.28 5.42
N TYR A 192 2.85 8.77 5.91
CA TYR A 192 2.00 9.77 5.25
C TYR A 192 1.71 10.95 6.20
N PRO A 193 2.70 11.77 6.57
CA PRO A 193 2.52 12.84 7.56
C PRO A 193 1.60 13.97 7.07
N GLY A 194 1.39 14.09 5.77
CA GLY A 194 0.48 15.06 5.17
C GLY A 194 -0.97 14.58 5.04
N ILE A 195 -1.32 13.41 5.59
CA ILE A 195 -2.68 12.86 5.52
C ILE A 195 -3.67 13.72 6.32
N ASP A 196 -4.85 13.99 5.78
CA ASP A 196 -5.92 14.63 6.54
C ASP A 196 -6.52 13.61 7.51
N VAL A 197 -6.10 13.69 8.77
CA VAL A 197 -6.54 12.79 9.84
C VAL A 197 -8.06 12.77 10.02
N LYS A 198 -8.74 13.91 9.85
CA LYS A 198 -10.19 13.98 10.05
C LYS A 198 -10.92 13.31 8.90
N GLN A 199 -10.51 13.59 7.66
CA GLN A 199 -11.06 12.95 6.49
C GLN A 199 -10.80 11.44 6.52
N HIS A 200 -9.56 11.04 6.80
CA HIS A 200 -9.16 9.65 6.90
C HIS A 200 -9.99 8.87 7.93
N LYS A 201 -10.14 9.42 9.15
CA LYS A 201 -11.01 8.83 10.17
C LYS A 201 -12.46 8.74 9.71
N SER A 202 -13.00 9.81 9.15
CA SER A 202 -14.38 9.80 8.64
C SER A 202 -14.59 8.76 7.55
N SER A 203 -13.60 8.51 6.69
CA SER A 203 -13.66 7.46 5.68
C SER A 203 -13.58 6.07 6.29
N LYS A 204 -12.78 5.87 7.36
CA LYS A 204 -12.75 4.59 8.11
C LYS A 204 -14.11 4.29 8.72
N ASP A 205 -14.71 5.27 9.40
CA ASP A 205 -16.03 5.13 10.02
C ASP A 205 -17.10 4.73 8.98
N LYS A 206 -17.03 5.30 7.75
CA LYS A 206 -17.93 4.93 6.64
C LYS A 206 -17.75 3.49 6.16
N VAL A 207 -16.51 3.01 6.05
CA VAL A 207 -16.27 1.60 5.68
C VAL A 207 -16.88 0.66 6.73
N SER A 208 -16.66 0.95 8.02
CA SER A 208 -17.24 0.18 9.11
C SER A 208 -18.77 0.19 9.10
N GLU A 209 -19.39 1.34 8.81
CA GLU A 209 -20.84 1.45 8.64
C GLU A 209 -21.36 0.63 7.45
N CYS A 210 -20.69 0.71 6.29
CA CYS A 210 -21.06 -0.06 5.10
C CYS A 210 -20.91 -1.57 5.34
N LEU A 211 -19.84 -1.99 6.02
CA LEU A 211 -19.61 -3.38 6.40
C LEU A 211 -20.69 -3.89 7.37
N TYR A 212 -21.08 -3.08 8.36
CA TYR A 212 -22.19 -3.44 9.25
C TYR A 212 -23.50 -3.63 8.48
N ASN A 213 -23.81 -2.73 7.54
CA ASN A 213 -24.99 -2.86 6.68
C ASN A 213 -24.92 -4.10 5.79
N LEU A 214 -23.75 -4.43 5.26
CA LEU A 214 -23.50 -5.65 4.51
C LEU A 214 -23.78 -6.91 5.37
N LEU A 215 -23.33 -6.93 6.63
CA LEU A 215 -23.58 -8.06 7.54
C LEU A 215 -25.06 -8.20 7.90
N LEU A 216 -25.74 -7.09 8.20
CA LEU A 216 -27.21 -7.09 8.42
C LEU A 216 -27.96 -7.64 7.21
N SER A 217 -27.47 -7.33 6.01
CA SER A 217 -28.08 -7.80 4.77
C SER A 217 -27.97 -9.33 4.64
N PHE A 218 -26.90 -9.96 5.14
CA PHE A 218 -26.81 -11.43 5.26
C PHE A 218 -27.79 -12.03 6.26
N GLU A 219 -27.96 -11.40 7.44
CA GLU A 219 -28.89 -11.88 8.47
C GLU A 219 -30.35 -11.85 7.99
N SER A 220 -30.68 -10.96 7.06
CA SER A 220 -32.04 -10.82 6.52
C SER A 220 -32.45 -11.94 5.54
N GLY A 221 -31.49 -12.75 5.06
CA GLY A 221 -31.73 -13.92 4.21
C GLY A 221 -32.28 -13.62 2.82
N PHE A 222 -31.92 -14.47 1.85
CA PHE A 222 -32.25 -14.43 0.42
C PHE A 222 -33.64 -13.81 0.11
N GLN A 223 -33.68 -12.50 -0.15
CA GLN A 223 -34.83 -11.84 -0.76
C GLN A 223 -34.77 -12.10 -2.27
N PRO A 224 -35.89 -12.39 -2.95
CA PRO A 224 -35.91 -12.59 -4.41
C PRO A 224 -35.32 -11.44 -5.22
N ASP A 225 -35.20 -10.26 -4.61
CA ASP A 225 -34.66 -9.01 -5.20
C ASP A 225 -33.52 -8.41 -4.35
N TYR A 226 -32.70 -9.26 -3.72
CA TYR A 226 -31.59 -8.80 -2.88
C TYR A 226 -30.57 -7.99 -3.70
N LYS A 227 -30.47 -6.68 -3.37
CA LYS A 227 -29.42 -5.80 -3.88
C LYS A 227 -28.47 -5.51 -2.74
N LEU A 228 -27.24 -6.02 -2.86
CA LEU A 228 -26.21 -5.74 -1.87
C LEU A 228 -25.82 -4.26 -1.91
N PRO A 229 -25.56 -3.63 -0.75
CA PRO A 229 -25.07 -2.26 -0.67
C PRO A 229 -23.59 -2.12 -1.10
N CYS A 230 -23.04 -3.06 -1.89
CA CYS A 230 -21.62 -3.17 -2.14
C CYS A 230 -21.01 -1.95 -2.83
N ASP A 231 -21.77 -1.25 -3.67
CA ASP A 231 -21.32 0.01 -4.27
C ASP A 231 -20.86 1.02 -3.19
N GLU A 232 -21.58 1.14 -2.08
CA GLU A 232 -21.24 2.07 -1.00
C GLU A 232 -19.94 1.69 -0.28
N LEU A 233 -19.69 0.38 -0.11
CA LEU A 233 -18.46 -0.14 0.48
C LEU A 233 -17.25 0.13 -0.42
N GLY A 234 -17.39 -0.08 -1.74
CA GLY A 234 -16.36 0.26 -2.72
C GLY A 234 -16.01 1.75 -2.72
N PHE A 235 -17.02 2.62 -2.73
CA PHE A 235 -16.80 4.07 -2.65
C PHE A 235 -16.16 4.51 -1.32
N ALA A 236 -16.51 3.85 -0.21
CA ALA A 236 -15.90 4.12 1.09
C ALA A 236 -14.40 3.73 1.11
N LEU A 237 -14.04 2.58 0.51
CA LEU A 237 -12.64 2.18 0.33
C LEU A 237 -11.88 3.12 -0.61
N GLU A 238 -12.47 3.50 -1.74
CA GLU A 238 -11.87 4.50 -2.65
C GLU A 238 -11.63 5.85 -1.94
N SER A 239 -12.52 6.24 -1.02
CA SER A 239 -12.35 7.45 -0.20
C SER A 239 -11.16 7.37 0.77
N LEU A 240 -10.81 6.18 1.25
CA LEU A 240 -9.58 5.96 2.01
C LEU A 240 -8.36 6.10 1.12
N PHE A 241 -8.34 5.46 -0.05
CA PHE A 241 -7.26 5.61 -1.03
C PHE A 241 -7.07 7.07 -1.44
N GLN A 242 -8.15 7.82 -1.66
CA GLN A 242 -8.09 9.24 -1.98
C GLN A 242 -7.33 10.03 -0.90
N SER A 243 -7.51 9.67 0.38
CA SER A 243 -6.79 10.32 1.50
C SER A 243 -5.27 10.12 1.40
N TYR A 244 -4.80 8.97 0.90
CA TYR A 244 -3.38 8.72 0.64
C TYR A 244 -2.89 9.49 -0.59
N ALA A 245 -3.66 9.48 -1.68
CA ALA A 245 -3.34 10.18 -2.93
C ALA A 245 -3.19 11.70 -2.72
N ASP A 246 -4.01 12.27 -1.83
CA ASP A 246 -4.03 13.70 -1.50
C ASP A 246 -3.06 14.09 -0.38
N ALA A 247 -2.51 13.12 0.35
CA ALA A 247 -1.61 13.40 1.45
C ALA A 247 -0.40 14.20 0.95
N LYS A 248 -0.16 15.36 1.56
CA LYS A 248 0.95 16.22 1.16
C LYS A 248 2.28 15.47 1.32
N VAL A 249 3.06 15.40 0.25
CA VAL A 249 4.44 14.89 0.31
C VAL A 249 5.23 15.79 1.26
N SER A 250 5.45 15.34 2.49
CA SER A 250 6.65 15.80 3.17
C SER A 250 7.78 15.07 2.46
N HIS A 251 8.73 15.80 1.87
CA HIS A 251 9.98 15.16 1.50
C HIS A 251 10.46 14.38 2.72
N PRO A 252 10.79 13.07 2.61
CA PRO A 252 11.49 12.43 3.69
C PRO A 252 12.75 13.28 3.87
N ILE A 253 12.83 13.97 5.00
CA ILE A 253 14.13 14.29 5.55
C ILE A 253 14.69 12.90 5.79
N LEU A 254 15.48 12.40 4.82
CA LEU A 254 16.42 11.31 5.05
C LEU A 254 16.91 11.53 6.47
N PRO A 255 16.74 10.59 7.42
CA PRO A 255 17.23 10.80 8.76
C PRO A 255 18.68 11.21 8.56
N LYS A 256 18.98 12.48 8.88
CA LYS A 256 20.32 13.01 8.70
C LYS A 256 21.17 12.05 9.50
N GLY A 257 21.89 11.17 8.80
CA GLY A 257 23.02 10.48 9.36
C GLY A 257 23.84 11.60 9.95
N LYS A 258 23.81 11.73 11.28
CA LYS A 258 24.70 12.62 11.98
C LYS A 258 26.08 12.06 11.65
N MET A 259 26.76 12.72 10.72
CA MET A 259 28.22 12.65 10.63
C MET A 259 28.82 12.91 12.00
#